data_AF-A0A847HDK2-F1
#
_entry.id   AF-A0A847HDK2-F1
#
_cell.length_a   1.000
_cell.length_b   1.000
_cell.length_c   1.000
_cell.angle_alpha   90.00
_cell.angle_beta   90.00
_cell.angle_gamma   90.00
#
_symmetry.space_group_name_H-M   'P 1'
#
loop_
_entity.id
_entity.type
_entity.pdbx_description
1 polymer ?
#
loop_
_entity_poly.entity_id
_entity_poly.type
_entity_poly.pdbx_seq_one_letter_code
_entity_poly.pdbx_strand_id
1 'polypeptide(L)'
;RAQAGGATAGEVTFHDHLYGEGAGAFTRLLRKLPESTGTALVLGHWPDVEELTRGLAPRDGHPGWESMDRKFPTSAIAVLEIPVPWAELAPGVATLVDYVVPRG
;
A
#
# COMPACT_ATOMS: atom_id res chain seq x y z
N ARG A 1 20.95 17.54 -12.34
CA ARG A 1 21.58 16.71 -11.29
C ARG A 1 20.61 16.66 -10.13
N ALA A 2 19.70 15.68 -10.11
CA ALA A 2 18.77 15.51 -9.00
C ALA A 2 19.56 14.93 -7.81
N GLN A 3 19.42 15.52 -6.63
CA GLN A 3 19.95 14.96 -5.39
C GLN A 3 18.85 14.16 -4.71
N ALA A 4 19.14 12.92 -4.36
CA ALA A 4 18.26 12.06 -3.60
C ALA A 4 18.06 12.64 -2.19
N GLY A 5 16.83 12.99 -1.85
CA GLY A 5 16.34 13.02 -0.46
C GLY A 5 15.50 11.78 -0.14
N GLY A 6 15.78 10.65 -0.81
CA GLY A 6 14.93 9.47 -0.90
C GLY A 6 14.43 8.90 0.43
N ALA A 7 13.38 8.08 0.38
CA ALA A 7 12.86 7.40 1.55
C ALA A 7 13.92 6.47 2.17
N THR A 8 14.08 6.54 3.49
CA THR A 8 14.89 5.59 4.26
C THR A 8 13.96 4.57 4.92
N ALA A 9 14.35 3.30 4.89
CA ALA A 9 13.67 2.23 5.59
C ALA A 9 14.61 1.62 6.62
N GLY A 10 14.10 1.30 7.81
CA GLY A 10 14.88 0.60 8.83
C GLY A 10 15.19 -0.84 8.40
N GLU A 11 14.19 -1.53 7.85
CA GLU A 11 14.31 -2.89 7.33
C GLU A 11 13.73 -2.94 5.90
N VAL A 12 14.41 -3.69 5.02
CA VAL A 12 13.95 -3.99 3.65
C VAL A 12 13.98 -5.50 3.47
N THR A 13 12.84 -6.09 3.13
CA THR A 13 12.72 -7.52 2.84
C THR A 13 12.14 -7.73 1.45
N PHE A 14 12.61 -8.79 0.77
CA PHE A 14 12.17 -9.17 -0.57
C PHE A 14 11.38 -10.47 -0.50
N HIS A 15 10.27 -10.52 -1.24
CA HIS A 15 9.31 -11.62 -1.20
C HIS A 15 8.88 -12.00 -2.62
N ASP A 16 9.62 -12.91 -3.26
CA ASP A 16 9.38 -13.29 -4.67
C ASP A 16 7.96 -13.82 -4.90
N HIS A 17 7.39 -14.48 -3.90
CA HIS A 17 6.03 -15.03 -3.93
C HIS A 17 4.94 -13.95 -4.03
N LEU A 18 5.23 -12.67 -3.75
CA LEU A 18 4.26 -11.60 -3.97
C LEU A 18 4.03 -11.30 -5.46
N TYR A 19 4.85 -11.84 -6.35
CA TYR A 19 4.67 -11.70 -7.79
C TYR A 19 3.58 -12.64 -8.29
N GLY A 20 2.35 -12.13 -8.40
CA GLY A 20 1.23 -12.84 -9.03
C GLY A 20 0.42 -13.75 -8.09
N GLU A 21 0.65 -13.67 -6.76
CA GLU A 21 -0.19 -14.36 -5.77
C GLU A 21 -1.41 -13.53 -5.31
N GLY A 22 -1.58 -12.31 -5.83
CA GLY A 22 -2.73 -11.47 -5.55
C GLY A 22 -2.67 -10.73 -4.21
N ALA A 23 -3.63 -9.82 -4.01
CA ALA A 23 -3.71 -8.94 -2.83
C ALA A 23 -3.69 -9.69 -1.48
N GLY A 24 -4.24 -10.90 -1.41
CA GLY A 24 -4.27 -11.70 -0.19
C GLY A 24 -2.89 -12.09 0.35
N ALA A 25 -1.90 -12.26 -0.53
CA ALA A 25 -0.52 -12.56 -0.12
C ALA A 25 0.11 -11.37 0.63
N PHE A 26 -0.13 -10.15 0.14
CA PHE A 26 0.30 -8.92 0.81
C PHE A 26 -0.33 -8.78 2.19
N THR A 27 -1.64 -8.99 2.34
CA THR A 27 -2.29 -8.90 3.66
C THR A 27 -1.69 -9.92 4.64
N ARG A 28 -1.46 -11.18 4.21
CA ARG A 28 -0.84 -12.20 5.07
C ARG A 28 0.59 -11.85 5.49
N LEU A 29 1.34 -11.18 4.62
CA LEU A 29 2.68 -10.71 4.93
C LEU A 29 2.65 -9.54 5.93
N LEU A 30 1.83 -8.53 5.66
CA LEU A 30 1.69 -7.34 6.52
C LEU A 30 1.24 -7.71 7.93
N ARG A 31 0.37 -8.72 8.08
CA ARG A 31 -0.06 -9.24 9.40
C ARG A 31 1.04 -9.81 10.27
N LYS A 32 2.23 -10.05 9.72
CA LYS A 32 3.40 -10.56 10.44
C LYS A 32 4.37 -9.47 10.86
N LEU A 33 4.11 -8.21 10.49
CA LEU A 33 4.97 -7.10 10.90
C LEU A 33 4.92 -6.95 12.43
N PRO A 34 6.06 -6.62 13.08
CA PRO A 34 6.06 -6.25 14.49
C PRO A 34 5.16 -5.04 14.73
N GLU A 35 4.41 -5.01 15.84
CA GLU A 35 3.58 -3.85 16.22
C GLU A 35 4.41 -2.57 16.47
N SER A 36 5.73 -2.70 16.65
CA SER A 36 6.65 -1.55 16.69
C SER A 36 6.85 -0.87 15.32
N THR A 37 6.42 -1.48 14.22
CA THR A 37 6.50 -0.92 12.88
C THR A 37 5.40 0.13 12.70
N GLY A 38 5.75 1.41 12.80
CA GLY A 38 4.78 2.51 12.64
C GLY A 38 4.35 2.78 11.19
N THR A 39 5.15 2.37 10.21
CA THR A 39 4.83 2.57 8.78
C THR A 39 5.50 1.47 7.95
N ALA A 40 4.75 0.93 6.99
CA ALA A 40 5.25 -0.02 6.01
C ALA A 40 5.06 0.54 4.60
N LEU A 41 6.09 0.43 3.76
CA LEU A 41 6.00 0.71 2.32
C LEU A 41 6.00 -0.62 1.58
N VAL A 42 4.94 -0.87 0.82
CA VAL A 42 4.83 -2.05 -0.05
C VAL A 42 5.07 -1.61 -1.49
N LEU A 43 6.03 -2.26 -2.14
CA LEU A 43 6.26 -2.14 -3.58
C LEU A 43 5.83 -3.45 -4.23
N GLY A 44 4.91 -3.37 -5.18
CA GLY A 44 4.33 -4.53 -5.84
C GLY A 44 3.85 -4.23 -7.25
N HIS A 45 3.24 -5.23 -7.87
CA HIS A 45 2.75 -5.13 -9.24
C HIS A 45 1.25 -4.81 -9.28
N TRP A 46 0.85 -4.18 -10.38
CA TRP A 46 -0.55 -4.14 -10.78
C TRP A 46 -0.95 -5.53 -11.31
N PRO A 47 -2.15 -6.06 -11.00
CA PRO A 47 -3.25 -5.40 -10.27
C PRO A 47 -3.15 -5.50 -8.74
N ASP A 48 -2.31 -6.39 -8.21
CA ASP A 48 -2.31 -6.78 -6.79
C ASP A 48 -2.23 -5.61 -5.80
N VAL A 49 -1.45 -4.57 -6.10
CA VAL A 49 -1.35 -3.37 -5.24
C VAL A 49 -2.64 -2.55 -5.24
N GLU A 50 -3.28 -2.38 -6.41
CA GLU A 50 -4.57 -1.69 -6.50
C GLU A 50 -5.66 -2.48 -5.76
N GLU A 51 -5.68 -3.80 -5.96
CA GLU A 51 -6.60 -4.70 -5.28
C GLU A 51 -6.39 -4.70 -3.75
N LEU A 52 -5.14 -4.65 -3.29
CA LEU A 52 -4.81 -4.51 -1.87
C LEU A 52 -5.38 -3.21 -1.30
N THR A 53 -5.18 -2.08 -1.99
CA THR A 53 -5.72 -0.78 -1.57
C THR A 53 -7.24 -0.82 -1.47
N ARG A 54 -7.93 -1.32 -2.52
CA ARG A 54 -9.39 -1.45 -2.55
C ARG A 54 -9.93 -2.45 -1.53
N GLY A 55 -9.18 -3.50 -1.22
CA GLY A 55 -9.57 -4.51 -0.24
C GLY A 55 -9.43 -4.02 1.19
N LEU A 56 -8.38 -3.27 1.50
CA LEU A 56 -8.13 -2.76 2.85
C LEU A 56 -8.99 -1.54 3.19
N ALA A 57 -9.21 -0.63 2.23
CA ALA A 57 -9.93 0.61 2.46
C ALA A 57 -11.28 0.62 1.73
N PRO A 58 -12.42 0.74 2.44
CA PRO A 58 -13.70 0.97 1.81
C PRO A 58 -13.68 2.30 1.05
N ARG A 59 -14.38 2.35 -0.10
CA ARG A 59 -14.53 3.61 -0.84
C ARG A 59 -15.31 4.63 -0.02
N ASP A 60 -14.77 5.85 0.04
CA ASP A 60 -15.40 7.01 0.67
C ASP A 60 -15.35 8.24 -0.26
N GLY A 61 -15.50 9.44 0.32
CA GLY A 61 -15.47 10.71 -0.41
C GLY A 61 -14.08 11.21 -0.80
N HIS A 62 -12.99 10.47 -0.50
CA HIS A 62 -11.64 10.93 -0.80
C HIS A 62 -11.40 11.00 -2.32
N PRO A 63 -10.91 12.14 -2.87
CA PRO A 63 -10.73 12.32 -4.33
C PRO A 63 -9.69 11.37 -4.96
N GLY A 64 -8.86 10.74 -4.14
CA GLY A 64 -7.94 9.68 -4.57
C GLY A 64 -8.67 8.49 -5.21
N TRP A 65 -9.88 8.18 -4.76
CA TRP A 65 -10.69 7.10 -5.34
C TRP A 65 -11.03 7.33 -6.81
N GLU A 66 -11.48 8.54 -7.16
CA GLU A 66 -11.75 8.91 -8.55
C GLU A 66 -10.48 8.81 -9.42
N SER A 67 -9.32 9.09 -8.83
CA SER A 67 -8.04 9.00 -9.52
C SER A 67 -7.64 7.55 -9.79
N MET A 68 -7.81 6.66 -8.80
CA MET A 68 -7.59 5.23 -8.97
C MET A 68 -8.57 4.59 -9.96
N ASP A 69 -9.84 4.99 -9.94
CA ASP A 69 -10.84 4.47 -10.90
C ASP A 69 -10.50 4.81 -12.34
N ARG A 70 -9.83 5.95 -12.57
CA ARG A 70 -9.31 6.28 -13.91
C ARG A 70 -8.13 5.37 -14.25
N LYS A 71 -7.14 5.25 -13.36
CA LYS A 71 -5.97 4.38 -13.52
C LYS A 71 -5.13 4.30 -12.23
N PHE A 72 -4.50 3.14 -12.01
CA PHE A 72 -3.36 2.96 -11.10
C PHE A 72 -2.04 2.81 -11.89
N PRO A 73 -1.41 3.91 -12.36
CA PRO A 73 -0.20 3.83 -13.19
C PRO A 73 1.05 3.44 -12.39
N THR A 74 2.14 3.13 -13.10
CA THR A 74 3.47 2.95 -12.49
C THR A 74 3.81 4.14 -11.59
N SER A 75 4.42 3.84 -10.45
CA SER A 75 4.78 4.81 -9.39
C SER A 75 3.59 5.46 -8.68
N ALA A 76 2.34 5.06 -8.94
CA ALA A 76 1.23 5.48 -8.10
C ALA A 76 1.42 4.96 -6.66
N ILE A 77 1.12 5.83 -5.70
CA ILE A 77 1.20 5.55 -4.27
C ILE A 77 -0.17 5.86 -3.66
N ALA A 78 -0.80 4.86 -3.07
CA ALA A 78 -1.95 5.04 -2.19
C ALA A 78 -1.46 5.01 -0.74
N VAL A 79 -1.84 6.00 0.05
CA VAL A 79 -1.50 6.07 1.47
C VAL A 79 -2.74 5.68 2.27
N LEU A 80 -2.58 4.66 3.11
CA LEU A 80 -3.65 4.13 3.95
C LEU A 80 -3.35 4.41 5.42
N GLU A 81 -4.36 4.86 6.16
CA GLU A 81 -4.35 4.87 7.61
C GLU A 81 -5.01 3.59 8.13
N ILE A 82 -4.35 2.91 9.08
CA ILE A 82 -4.76 1.61 9.61
C ILE A 82 -4.93 1.77 11.13
N PRO A 83 -6.17 1.79 11.65
CA PRO A 83 -6.46 2.04 13.07
C PRO A 83 -6.42 0.75 13.92
N VAL A 84 -5.88 -0.34 13.39
CA VAL A 84 -5.83 -1.66 14.03
C VAL A 84 -4.39 -2.17 14.08
N PRO A 85 -4.05 -3.06 15.04
CA PRO A 85 -2.77 -3.78 15.03
C PRO A 85 -2.52 -4.50 13.70
N TRP A 86 -1.25 -4.67 13.32
CA TRP A 86 -0.90 -5.37 12.08
C TRP A 86 -1.51 -6.77 12.04
N ALA A 87 -1.48 -7.51 13.16
CA ALA A 87 -2.06 -8.85 13.26
C ALA A 87 -3.57 -8.90 12.95
N GLU A 88 -4.29 -7.79 13.13
CA GLU A 88 -5.72 -7.63 12.91
C GLU A 88 -6.08 -7.06 11.54
N LEU A 89 -5.08 -6.77 10.69
CA LEU A 89 -5.30 -6.27 9.34
C LEU A 89 -6.24 -7.20 8.55
N ALA A 90 -7.39 -6.64 8.18
CA ALA A 90 -8.47 -7.35 7.52
C ALA A 90 -9.09 -6.44 6.44
N PRO A 91 -9.93 -6.98 5.55
CA PRO A 91 -10.63 -6.17 4.57
C PRO A 91 -11.47 -5.07 5.22
N GLY A 92 -11.42 -3.87 4.65
CA GLY A 92 -12.24 -2.73 5.05
C GLY A 92 -11.85 -2.03 6.36
N VAL A 93 -10.72 -2.37 6.98
CA VAL A 93 -10.30 -1.75 8.26
C VAL A 93 -9.54 -0.44 8.09
N ALA A 94 -9.06 -0.12 6.88
CA ALA A 94 -8.23 1.04 6.61
C ALA A 94 -9.02 2.19 5.96
N THR A 95 -8.42 3.37 5.91
CA THR A 95 -8.95 4.55 5.20
C THR A 95 -7.91 5.06 4.20
N LEU A 96 -8.33 5.41 2.99
CA LEU A 96 -7.48 6.10 2.03
C LEU A 96 -7.31 7.56 2.43
N VAL A 97 -6.08 7.97 2.74
CA VAL A 97 -5.79 9.34 3.21
C VAL A 97 -5.01 10.17 2.19
N ASP A 98 -4.37 9.53 1.21
CA ASP A 98 -3.75 10.22 0.09
C ASP A 98 -3.62 9.28 -1.13
N TYR A 99 -3.53 9.86 -2.33
CA TYR A 99 -3.18 9.17 -3.56
C TYR A 99 -2.36 10.09 -4.47
N VAL A 100 -1.15 9.67 -4.80
CA VAL A 100 -0.22 10.47 -5.60
C VAL A 100 0.40 9.65 -6.73
N VAL A 101 0.63 10.30 -7.86
CA VAL A 101 1.43 9.75 -8.98
C VAL A 101 2.62 10.70 -9.21
N PRO A 102 3.78 10.45 -8.57
CA PRO A 102 4.96 11.28 -8.73
C PRO A 102 5.44 11.29 -10.20
N ARG A 103 5.91 12.44 -10.67
CA ARG A 103 6.37 12.63 -12.07
C ARG A 103 7.85 13.00 -12.22
N GLY A 104 8.62 12.91 -11.13
CA GLY A 104 10.03 13.32 -11.10
C GLY A 104 10.23 14.82 -10.88
#